data_AF-A0A353P900-F1
#
_entry.id   AF-A0A353P900-F1
#
_cell.length_a   1.000
_cell.length_b   1.000
_cell.length_c   1.000
_cell.angle_alpha   90.00
_cell.angle_beta   90.00
_cell.angle_gamma   90.00
#
_symmetry.space_group_name_H-M   'P 1'
#
loop_
_entity.id
_entity.type
_entity.pdbx_description
1 polymer ?
#
loop_
_entity_poly.entity_id
_entity_poly.type
_entity_poly.pdbx_seq_one_letter_code
_entity_poly.pdbx_strand_id
1 'polypeptide(L)'
;MDLLEQSFTRRCRVTGSFAPVAPGGSLLSPHHPQTQPSRHQLYSASLRWEGGLSWPLWQAALKQLAKQCGDSLIRVKGLLCVEGLDGPLLVQWVEAQEPELTPL
;
A
#
# COMPACT_ATOMS: atom_id res chain seq x y z
N MET A 1 1.30 0.67 28.85
CA MET A 1 1.06 -0.36 27.83
C MET A 1 0.65 0.39 26.58
N ASP A 2 1.60 0.62 25.68
CA ASP A 2 1.41 1.46 24.50
C ASP A 2 0.55 0.69 23.47
N LEU A 3 -0.49 1.32 22.95
CA LEU A 3 -1.44 0.69 22.03
C LEU A 3 -0.75 0.28 20.71
N LEU A 4 0.37 0.94 20.39
CA LEU A 4 1.20 0.69 19.21
C LEU A 4 2.03 -0.60 19.31
N GLU A 5 2.25 -1.12 20.52
CA GLU A 5 3.00 -2.36 20.75
C GLU A 5 2.09 -3.61 20.77
N GLN A 6 0.77 -3.43 20.71
CA GLN A 6 -0.17 -4.54 20.73
C GLN A 6 -0.24 -5.23 19.36
N SER A 7 0.20 -6.49 19.32
CA SER A 7 0.04 -7.35 18.16
C SER A 7 -1.39 -7.87 18.08
N PHE A 8 -2.23 -7.24 17.24
CA PHE A 8 -3.54 -7.79 16.89
C PHE A 8 -3.39 -8.89 15.83
N THR A 9 -4.14 -9.97 15.98
CA THR A 9 -4.20 -11.03 14.95
C THR A 9 -4.79 -10.44 13.66
N ARG A 10 -3.92 -10.11 12.70
CA ARG A 10 -4.32 -9.51 11.43
C ARG A 10 -5.04 -10.55 10.57
N ARG A 11 -6.37 -10.58 10.64
CA ARG A 11 -7.21 -11.38 9.73
C ARG A 11 -7.55 -10.55 8.50
N CYS A 12 -7.04 -10.99 7.34
CA CYS A 12 -7.56 -10.54 6.06
C CYS A 12 -8.95 -11.14 5.87
N ARG A 13 -9.97 -10.30 5.66
CA ARG A 13 -11.34 -10.78 5.39
C ARG A 13 -11.45 -11.52 4.05
N VAL A 14 -10.50 -11.31 3.13
CA VAL A 14 -10.49 -11.87 1.77
C VAL A 14 -9.63 -13.14 1.68
N THR A 15 -8.50 -13.20 2.40
CA THR A 15 -7.52 -14.32 2.30
C THR A 15 -7.36 -15.12 3.60
N GLY A 16 -8.09 -14.78 4.66
CA GLY A 16 -8.10 -15.53 5.93
C GLY A 16 -6.90 -15.28 6.86
N SER A 17 -5.72 -14.96 6.32
CA SER A 17 -4.52 -14.65 7.09
C SER A 17 -3.60 -13.68 6.36
N PHE A 18 -3.04 -12.71 7.08
CA PHE A 18 -1.81 -12.05 6.63
C PHE A 18 -0.62 -12.85 7.19
N ALA A 19 0.25 -13.35 6.32
CA ALA A 19 1.49 -13.96 6.77
C ALA A 19 2.37 -12.87 7.41
N PRO A 20 2.99 -13.13 8.57
CA PRO A 20 3.92 -12.19 9.17
C PRO A 20 5.11 -11.99 8.22
N VAL A 21 5.41 -10.74 7.88
CA VAL A 21 6.65 -10.38 7.18
C VAL A 21 7.76 -10.49 8.22
N ALA A 22 8.61 -11.50 8.11
CA ALA A 22 9.77 -11.65 8.99
C ALA A 22 10.71 -10.45 8.82
N PRO A 23 11.21 -9.86 9.92
CA PRO A 23 12.22 -8.81 9.83
C PRO A 23 13.52 -9.47 9.37
N GLY A 24 13.94 -9.19 8.14
CA GLY A 24 15.17 -9.75 7.54
C GLY A 24 14.97 -10.50 6.21
N GLY A 25 13.74 -10.61 5.69
CA GLY A 25 13.51 -11.16 4.36
C GLY A 25 13.94 -10.19 3.25
N SER A 26 14.81 -10.63 2.34
CA SER A 26 15.27 -9.88 1.16
C SER A 26 14.10 -9.20 0.43
N LEU A 27 14.14 -7.86 0.39
CA LEU A 27 13.12 -6.94 -0.16
C LEU A 27 12.84 -7.13 -1.67
N LEU A 28 13.55 -8.04 -2.34
CA LEU A 28 13.41 -8.34 -3.76
C LEU A 28 12.86 -9.74 -4.04
N SER A 29 12.49 -10.50 -3.01
CA SER A 29 11.84 -11.80 -3.25
C SER A 29 10.40 -11.54 -3.71
N PRO A 30 9.99 -11.97 -4.92
CA PRO A 30 8.59 -11.96 -5.30
C PRO A 30 7.87 -12.94 -4.38
N HIS A 31 7.40 -12.44 -3.24
CA HIS A 31 6.38 -13.10 -2.48
C HIS A 31 5.16 -13.03 -3.39
N HIS A 32 4.93 -14.08 -4.16
CA HIS A 32 3.62 -14.32 -4.73
C HIS A 32 2.72 -14.66 -3.53
N PRO A 33 1.89 -13.73 -3.02
CA PRO A 33 0.78 -14.19 -2.20
C PRO A 33 0.06 -15.24 -3.03
N GLN A 34 -0.21 -16.40 -2.43
CA GLN A 34 -1.11 -17.37 -3.01
C GLN A 34 -2.48 -16.67 -3.13
N THR A 35 -2.67 -15.97 -4.25
CA THR A 35 -3.90 -15.28 -4.60
C THR A 35 -4.86 -16.38 -4.98
N GLN A 36 -5.53 -16.96 -3.98
CA GLN A 36 -6.80 -17.61 -4.24
C GLN A 36 -7.65 -16.57 -4.99
N PRO A 37 -8.06 -16.85 -6.23
CA PRO A 37 -8.81 -15.88 -7.01
C PRO A 37 -10.07 -15.54 -6.21
N SER A 38 -10.20 -14.26 -5.86
CA SER A 38 -11.47 -13.72 -5.39
C SER A 38 -12.55 -14.16 -6.37
N ARG A 39 -13.74 -14.53 -5.88
CA ARG A 39 -14.91 -14.80 -6.76
C ARG A 39 -15.19 -13.63 -7.73
N HIS A 40 -14.71 -12.44 -7.37
CA HIS A 40 -14.84 -11.20 -8.13
C HIS A 40 -13.58 -10.83 -8.95
N GLN A 41 -12.59 -11.73 -9.04
CA GLN A 41 -11.31 -11.51 -9.74
C GLN A 41 -10.56 -10.23 -9.30
N LEU A 42 -10.74 -9.82 -8.04
CA LEU A 42 -10.03 -8.70 -7.43
C LEU A 42 -8.73 -9.18 -6.78
N TYR A 43 -7.66 -8.43 -7.02
CA TYR A 43 -6.33 -8.71 -6.48
C TYR A 43 -5.82 -7.51 -5.67
N SER A 44 -5.13 -7.80 -4.57
CA SER A 44 -4.44 -6.78 -3.78
C SER A 44 -2.94 -6.83 -4.07
N ALA A 45 -2.35 -5.68 -4.41
CA ALA A 45 -0.91 -5.50 -4.44
C ALA A 45 -0.48 -4.65 -3.23
N SER A 46 0.69 -4.94 -2.68
CA SER A 46 1.26 -4.18 -1.56
C SER A 46 2.73 -3.95 -1.81
N LEU A 47 3.18 -2.73 -1.57
CA LEU A 47 4.57 -2.30 -1.70
C LEU A 47 5.00 -1.69 -0.38
N ARG A 48 6.20 -2.05 0.07
CA ARG A 48 6.90 -1.38 1.17
C ARG A 48 8.21 -0.87 0.63
N TRP A 49 8.46 0.42 0.83
CA TRP A 49 9.68 1.09 0.39
C TRP A 49 10.39 1.66 1.62
N GLU A 50 11.66 1.33 1.78
CA GLU A 50 12.49 1.85 2.87
C GLU A 50 13.16 3.14 2.39
N GLY A 51 12.69 4.28 2.88
CA GLY A 51 13.23 5.61 2.55
C GLY A 51 12.16 6.62 2.09
N GLY A 52 12.51 7.90 2.20
CA GLY A 52 11.71 8.99 1.65
C GLY A 52 11.94 9.14 0.14
N LEU A 53 10.93 9.67 -0.56
CA LEU A 53 11.09 10.18 -1.92
C LEU A 53 10.65 11.64 -1.95
N SER A 54 11.24 12.41 -2.87
CA SER A 54 10.75 13.76 -3.14
C SER A 54 9.30 13.74 -3.64
N TRP A 55 8.56 14.79 -3.30
CA TRP A 55 7.16 14.90 -3.71
C TRP A 55 6.91 14.77 -5.23
N PRO A 56 7.75 15.38 -6.12
CA PRO A 56 7.57 15.21 -7.56
C PRO A 56 7.69 13.75 -8.03
N LEU A 57 8.57 12.95 -7.40
CA LEU A 57 8.69 11.53 -7.70
C LEU A 57 7.45 10.76 -7.27
N TRP A 58 6.91 11.04 -6.08
CA TRP A 58 5.64 10.45 -5.64
C TRP A 58 4.50 10.79 -6.60
N GLN A 59 4.37 12.06 -7.01
CA GLN A 59 3.35 12.46 -7.98
C GLN A 59 3.49 11.73 -9.32
N ALA A 60 4.70 11.58 -9.84
CA ALA A 60 4.96 10.86 -11.08
C ALA A 60 4.58 9.38 -10.96
N ALA A 61 4.95 8.72 -9.84
CA ALA A 61 4.64 7.32 -9.59
C ALA A 61 3.12 7.08 -9.47
N LEU A 62 2.40 7.94 -8.73
CA LEU A 62 0.94 7.85 -8.58
C LEU A 62 0.22 8.05 -9.92
N LYS A 63 0.66 9.03 -10.73
CA LYS A 63 0.11 9.25 -12.07
C LYS A 63 0.38 8.06 -13.00
N GLN A 64 1.58 7.50 -12.94
CA GLN A 64 1.92 6.32 -13.72
C GLN A 64 1.08 5.11 -13.31
N LEU A 65 0.87 4.88 -12.01
CA LEU A 65 0.01 3.81 -11.50
C LEU A 65 -1.43 3.96 -12.01
N ALA A 66 -2.02 5.15 -11.86
CA ALA A 66 -3.37 5.43 -12.35
C ALA A 66 -3.47 5.21 -13.87
N LYS A 67 -2.49 5.67 -14.64
CA LYS A 67 -2.46 5.49 -16.11
C LYS A 67 -2.31 4.03 -16.53
N GLN A 68 -1.46 3.26 -15.85
CA GLN A 68 -1.18 1.87 -16.20
C GLN A 68 -2.34 0.94 -15.84
N CYS A 69 -2.98 1.17 -14.69
CA CYS A 69 -4.07 0.32 -14.23
C CYS A 69 -5.45 0.78 -14.73
N GLY A 70 -5.63 2.06 -15.06
CA GLY A 70 -6.90 2.60 -15.55
C GLY A 70 -8.09 2.16 -14.70
N ASP A 71 -9.15 1.70 -15.36
CA ASP A 71 -10.40 1.25 -14.73
C ASP A 71 -10.25 -0.04 -13.91
N SER A 72 -9.11 -0.73 -14.01
CA SER A 72 -8.83 -1.92 -13.18
C SER A 72 -8.39 -1.55 -11.77
N LEU A 73 -8.03 -0.28 -11.53
CA LEU A 73 -7.62 0.20 -10.21
C LEU A 73 -8.84 0.61 -9.39
N ILE A 74 -9.32 -0.28 -8.52
CA ILE A 74 -10.53 -0.02 -7.74
C ILE A 74 -10.27 0.89 -6.53
N ARG A 75 -9.15 0.69 -5.84
CA ARG A 75 -8.85 1.46 -4.62
C ARG A 75 -7.37 1.45 -4.32
N VAL A 76 -6.87 2.60 -3.89
CA VAL A 76 -5.53 2.72 -3.32
C VAL A 76 -5.60 3.37 -1.95
N LYS A 77 -4.76 2.85 -1.05
CA LYS A 77 -4.46 3.42 0.26
C LYS A 77 -2.99 3.24 0.53
N GLY A 78 -2.34 4.27 1.04
CA GLY A 78 -0.92 4.22 1.35
C GLY A 78 -0.49 5.30 2.31
N LEU A 79 0.64 5.06 2.96
CA LEU A 79 1.39 6.06 3.70
C LEU A 79 2.66 6.34 2.92
N LEU A 80 2.88 7.60 2.57
CA LEU A 80 4.03 8.04 1.80
C LEU A 80 5.01 8.75 2.73
N CYS A 81 6.27 8.33 2.72
CA CYS A 81 7.35 9.10 3.32
C CYS A 81 7.83 10.12 2.28
N VAL A 82 7.54 11.40 2.50
CA VAL A 82 7.90 12.49 1.59
C VAL A 82 9.05 13.27 2.16
N GLU A 83 10.11 13.46 1.38
CA GLU A 83 11.26 14.27 1.79
C GLU A 83 10.82 15.69 2.16
N GLY A 84 11.24 16.16 3.34
CA GLY A 84 10.91 17.50 3.84
C GLY A 84 9.54 17.64 4.49
N LEU A 85 8.72 16.58 4.56
CA LEU A 85 7.55 16.55 5.43
C LEU A 85 7.90 15.92 6.78
N ASP A 86 7.46 16.56 7.86
CA ASP A 86 7.59 16.05 9.23
C ASP A 86 6.44 15.08 9.53
N GLY A 87 6.46 13.93 8.86
CA GLY A 87 5.45 12.87 9.04
C GLY A 87 5.02 12.18 7.73
N PRO A 88 4.28 11.06 7.83
CA PRO A 88 3.76 10.36 6.68
C PRO A 88 2.58 11.12 6.05
N LEU A 89 2.54 11.14 4.73
CA LEU A 89 1.38 11.64 3.98
C LEU A 89 0.45 10.47 3.68
N LEU A 90 -0.80 10.55 4.15
CA LEU A 90 -1.84 9.61 3.75
C LEU A 90 -2.24 9.90 2.31
N VAL A 91 -2.25 8.86 1.48
CA VAL A 91 -2.84 8.91 0.14
C VAL A 91 -3.97 7.90 0.05
N GLN A 92 -5.12 8.33 -0.46
CA GLN A 92 -6.24 7.44 -0.74
C GLN A 92 -7.08 7.90 -1.92
N TRP A 93 -7.54 6.96 -2.73
CA TRP A 93 -8.56 7.19 -3.75
C TRP A 93 -9.29 5.91 -4.12
N VAL A 94 -10.42 6.07 -4.79
CA VAL A 94 -11.29 5.01 -5.29
C VAL A 94 -11.51 5.25 -6.77
N GLU A 95 -11.32 4.21 -7.58
CA GLU A 95 -11.54 4.23 -9.03
C GLU A 95 -10.81 5.41 -9.71
N ALA A 96 -11.49 6.14 -10.59
CA ALA A 96 -10.96 7.26 -11.36
C ALA A 96 -10.98 8.61 -10.59
N GLN A 97 -11.22 8.61 -9.28
CA GLN A 97 -11.21 9.84 -8.48
C GLN A 97 -9.78 10.38 -8.32
N GLU A 98 -9.67 11.70 -8.11
CA GLU A 98 -8.40 12.32 -7.78
C GLU A 98 -7.90 11.84 -6.39
N PRO A 99 -6.57 11.69 -6.22
CA PRO A 99 -5.99 11.30 -4.95
C PRO A 99 -6.23 12.32 -3.85
N GLU A 100 -6.89 11.89 -2.76
CA GLU A 100 -6.96 12.64 -1.52
C GLU A 100 -5.63 12.48 -0.76
N LEU A 101 -5.08 13.61 -0.33
CA LEU A 101 -3.77 13.71 0.33
C LEU A 101 -3.95 14.40 1.67
N THR A 102 -3.64 13.71 2.76
CA THR A 102 -3.85 14.24 4.12
C THR A 102 -2.58 14.02 4.95
N PRO A 103 -1.98 15.08 5.54
CA PRO A 103 -0.94 14.91 6.55
C PRO A 103 -1.51 14.19 7.77
N LEU A 104 -0.74 13.26 8.35
CA LEU A 104 -1.10 12.56 9.58
C LEU A 104 -0.37 13.11 10.80
#